data_AF-A0A380BCV2-F1
#
_entry.id   AF-A0A380BCV2-F1
#
_cell.length_a   1.000
_cell.length_b   1.000
_cell.length_c   1.000
_cell.angle_alpha   90.00
_cell.angle_beta   90.00
_cell.angle_gamma   90.00
#
_symmetry.space_group_name_H-M   'P 1'
#
loop_
_entity.id
_entity.type
_entity.pdbx_description
1 polymer ?
#
loop_
_entity_poly.entity_id
_entity_poly.type
_entity_poly.pdbx_seq_one_letter_code
_entity_poly.pdbx_strand_id
1 'polypeptide(L)'
;MLGLFNLKTMFMKMRKRQLQLAIYYPKQIYEPLARREMKAILTQFNDMFYAAYPEKLHENSQPILDYQPRSHKKQYEVQRAIKLCKSQKVRRKELIKIEEYLNLQYIVEEQIAYYDKVLKKAQVTRQKISTETFTSFFPQLYEERINYLDKIEQSCLNKIRKLDDEKRLCEQAIHDLMHNHQSFWGEASRLIGSMVAESVKHVVNVVDQTFKGK
;
A
#
# COMPACT_ATOMS: atom_id res chain seq x y z
N MET A 1 -11.95 24.19 -12.60
CA MET A 1 -12.53 23.44 -11.45
C MET A 1 -11.54 23.09 -10.32
N LEU A 2 -10.22 23.26 -10.48
CA LEU A 2 -9.23 22.95 -9.42
C LEU A 2 -9.20 23.97 -8.26
N GLY A 3 -9.56 25.24 -8.50
CA GLY A 3 -9.51 26.31 -7.48
C GLY A 3 -10.58 26.19 -6.38
N LEU A 4 -11.80 25.77 -6.71
CA LEU A 4 -12.92 25.66 -5.76
C LEU A 4 -12.76 24.45 -4.82
N PHE A 5 -12.15 23.37 -5.30
CA PHE A 5 -11.90 22.16 -4.49
C PHE A 5 -10.85 22.41 -3.40
N ASN A 6 -9.83 23.23 -3.72
CA ASN A 6 -8.80 23.65 -2.77
C ASN A 6 -9.34 24.58 -1.68
N LEU A 7 -10.24 25.51 -2.02
CA LEU A 7 -10.86 26.39 -1.02
C LEU A 7 -11.74 25.61 -0.05
N LYS A 8 -12.59 24.70 -0.56
CA LYS A 8 -13.48 23.87 0.28
C LYS A 8 -12.68 23.00 1.26
N THR A 9 -11.62 22.34 0.79
CA THR A 9 -10.76 21.52 1.66
C THR A 9 -9.99 22.37 2.68
N MET A 10 -9.53 23.56 2.29
CA MET A 10 -8.90 24.51 3.21
C MET A 10 -9.86 24.94 4.32
N PHE A 11 -11.11 25.32 3.99
CA PHE A 11 -12.13 25.68 5.00
C PHE A 11 -12.46 24.51 5.94
N MET A 12 -12.55 23.29 5.43
CA MET A 12 -12.78 22.10 6.27
C MET A 12 -11.61 21.84 7.21
N LYS A 13 -10.36 21.94 6.72
CA LYS A 13 -9.14 21.84 7.55
C LYS A 13 -9.11 22.91 8.65
N MET A 14 -9.53 24.13 8.35
CA MET A 14 -9.58 25.22 9.34
C MET A 14 -10.64 24.97 10.40
N ARG A 15 -11.87 24.60 10.02
CA ARG A 15 -12.97 24.30 10.96
C ARG A 15 -12.63 23.13 11.88
N LYS A 16 -12.12 22.02 11.33
CA LYS A 16 -11.76 20.83 12.12
C LYS A 16 -10.64 21.12 13.13
N ARG A 17 -9.64 21.92 12.75
CA ARG A 17 -8.60 22.41 13.67
C ARG A 17 -9.13 23.31 14.77
N GLN A 18 -10.00 24.27 14.45
CA GLN A 18 -10.56 25.17 15.45
C GLN A 18 -11.38 24.41 16.50
N LEU A 19 -12.14 23.41 16.05
CA LEU A 19 -12.87 22.51 16.93
C LEU A 19 -11.91 21.70 17.83
N GLN A 20 -10.89 21.08 17.25
CA GLN A 20 -9.88 20.33 18.02
C GLN A 20 -9.16 21.20 19.06
N LEU A 21 -8.77 22.43 18.70
CA LEU A 21 -8.17 23.37 19.67
C LEU A 21 -9.15 23.78 20.77
N ALA A 22 -10.43 23.94 20.46
CA ALA A 22 -11.43 24.26 21.48
C ALA A 22 -11.67 23.09 22.44
N ILE A 23 -11.59 21.85 21.95
CA ILE A 23 -11.73 20.62 22.75
C ILE A 23 -10.50 20.40 23.64
N TYR A 24 -9.29 20.46 23.07
CA TYR A 24 -8.06 20.13 23.81
C TYR A 24 -7.51 21.31 24.62
N TYR A 25 -7.72 22.56 24.17
CA TYR A 25 -7.14 23.77 24.75
C TYR A 25 -8.12 24.96 24.82
N PRO A 26 -9.17 24.85 25.65
CA PRO A 26 -10.20 25.89 25.80
C PRO A 26 -9.60 27.22 26.28
N LYS A 27 -10.17 28.33 25.78
CA LYS A 27 -9.67 29.69 26.03
C LYS A 27 -9.64 30.07 27.51
N GLN A 28 -10.52 29.47 28.29
CA GLN A 28 -10.75 29.77 29.70
C GLN A 28 -9.71 29.16 30.63
N ILE A 29 -8.95 28.16 30.15
CA ILE A 29 -8.03 27.36 30.99
C ILE A 29 -6.56 27.67 30.69
N TYR A 30 -6.23 28.05 29.46
CA TYR A 30 -4.84 28.15 29.00
C TYR A 30 -4.44 29.56 28.55
N GLU A 31 -3.21 29.94 28.86
CA GLU A 31 -2.63 31.22 28.47
C GLU A 31 -2.53 31.39 26.93
N PRO A 32 -2.59 32.64 26.42
CA PRO A 32 -2.52 32.91 24.98
C PRO A 32 -1.25 32.38 24.29
N LEU A 33 -0.10 32.38 24.98
CA LEU A 33 1.17 31.90 24.44
C LEU A 33 1.17 30.38 24.26
N ALA A 34 0.84 29.63 25.31
CA ALA A 34 0.69 28.17 25.24
C ALA A 34 -0.29 27.75 24.13
N ARG A 35 -1.42 28.45 24.00
CA ARG A 35 -2.41 28.19 22.94
C ARG A 35 -1.88 28.47 21.53
N ARG A 36 -0.94 29.41 21.34
CA ARG A 36 -0.28 29.65 20.04
C ARG A 36 0.67 28.52 19.68
N GLU A 37 1.47 28.05 20.64
CA GLU A 37 2.40 26.93 20.46
C GLU A 37 1.65 25.64 20.13
N MET A 38 0.64 25.30 20.93
CA MET A 38 -0.22 24.12 20.69
C MET A 38 -0.94 24.20 19.33
N LYS A 39 -1.37 25.40 18.91
CA LYS A 39 -1.93 25.61 17.57
C LYS A 39 -0.93 25.35 16.46
N ALA A 40 0.33 25.75 16.63
CA ALA A 40 1.39 25.50 15.65
C ALA A 40 1.67 24.00 15.52
N ILE A 41 1.82 23.31 16.65
CA ILE A 41 2.04 21.85 16.72
C ILE A 41 0.88 21.09 16.07
N LEU A 42 -0.37 21.40 16.45
CA LEU A 42 -1.55 20.78 15.86
C LEU A 42 -1.69 21.05 14.36
N THR A 43 -1.28 22.23 13.91
CA THR A 43 -1.31 22.60 12.49
C THR A 43 -0.34 21.75 11.70
N GLN A 44 0.92 21.70 12.13
CA GLN A 44 1.94 20.89 11.47
C GLN A 44 1.52 19.41 11.40
N PHE A 45 1.01 18.88 12.52
CA PHE A 45 0.51 17.51 12.59
C PHE A 45 -0.65 17.25 11.60
N ASN A 46 -1.68 18.08 11.63
CA ASN A 46 -2.85 17.90 10.76
C ASN A 46 -2.49 18.07 9.28
N ASP A 47 -1.57 18.96 8.94
CA ASP A 47 -1.14 19.15 7.57
C ASP A 47 -0.37 17.93 7.06
N MET A 48 0.49 17.31 7.89
CA MET A 48 1.14 16.03 7.55
C MET A 48 0.13 14.91 7.36
N PHE A 49 -0.78 14.72 8.32
CA PHE A 49 -1.74 13.62 8.28
C PHE A 49 -2.75 13.76 7.13
N TYR A 50 -3.33 14.93 6.92
CA TYR A 50 -4.32 15.14 5.85
C TYR A 50 -3.70 15.34 4.46
N ALA A 51 -2.40 15.64 4.36
CA ALA A 51 -1.69 15.50 3.08
C ALA A 51 -1.57 14.02 2.68
N ALA A 52 -1.32 13.14 3.65
CA ALA A 52 -1.28 11.70 3.41
C ALA A 52 -2.70 11.13 3.21
N TYR A 53 -3.67 11.49 4.04
CA TYR A 53 -5.02 10.89 4.05
C TYR A 53 -6.10 11.98 3.87
N PRO A 54 -6.19 12.61 2.68
CA PRO A 54 -7.14 13.70 2.43
C PRO A 54 -8.59 13.27 2.60
N GLU A 55 -8.91 12.00 2.37
CA GLU A 55 -10.23 11.43 2.58
C GLU A 55 -10.70 11.61 4.03
N LYS A 56 -9.81 11.55 5.02
CA LYS A 56 -10.13 11.77 6.45
C LYS A 56 -10.53 13.20 6.81
N LEU A 57 -10.51 14.12 5.85
CA LEU A 57 -11.18 15.41 5.98
C LEU A 57 -12.70 15.26 5.98
N HIS A 58 -13.23 14.20 5.36
CA HIS A 58 -14.66 13.91 5.28
C HIS A 58 -15.05 12.84 6.30
N GLU A 59 -16.12 13.11 7.07
CA GLU A 59 -16.58 12.25 8.19
C GLU A 59 -17.00 10.84 7.76
N ASN A 60 -17.39 10.66 6.49
CA ASN A 60 -17.87 9.39 5.93
C ASN A 60 -16.90 8.73 4.95
N SER A 61 -15.61 9.09 5.00
CA SER A 61 -14.61 8.46 4.14
C SER A 61 -14.30 7.03 4.61
N GLN A 62 -14.80 6.05 3.85
CA GLN A 62 -14.29 4.69 3.94
C GLN A 62 -12.84 4.67 3.45
N PRO A 63 -11.94 3.92 4.12
CA PRO A 63 -10.62 3.65 3.57
C PRO A 63 -10.82 2.83 2.29
N ILE A 64 -10.57 3.43 1.13
CA ILE A 64 -10.66 2.72 -0.15
C ILE A 64 -9.45 1.78 -0.21
N LEU A 65 -9.66 0.55 0.21
CA LEU A 65 -8.65 -0.49 0.23
C LEU A 65 -8.81 -1.47 -0.92
N ASP A 66 -9.94 -1.48 -1.63
CA ASP A 66 -10.12 -2.39 -2.76
C ASP A 66 -9.57 -1.78 -4.04
N TYR A 67 -8.39 -2.26 -4.45
CA TYR A 67 -7.75 -1.88 -5.70
C TYR A 67 -8.08 -2.86 -6.81
N GLN A 68 -8.68 -2.34 -7.88
CA GLN A 68 -8.82 -3.03 -9.16
C GLN A 68 -7.82 -2.44 -10.15
N PRO A 69 -6.86 -3.22 -10.67
CA PRO A 69 -5.91 -2.73 -11.66
C PRO A 69 -6.64 -2.28 -12.94
N ARG A 70 -6.27 -1.10 -13.45
CA ARG A 70 -6.95 -0.45 -14.59
C ARG A 70 -6.40 -0.84 -15.97
N SER A 71 -5.20 -1.43 -16.06
CA SER A 71 -4.61 -1.81 -17.35
C SER A 71 -3.47 -2.83 -17.25
N HIS A 72 -3.32 -3.65 -18.30
CA HIS A 72 -2.24 -4.62 -18.50
C HIS A 72 -0.99 -3.98 -19.10
N LYS A 73 -0.03 -3.51 -18.29
CA LYS A 73 1.27 -3.03 -18.81
C LYS A 73 2.24 -4.17 -19.14
N LYS A 74 2.09 -5.35 -18.52
CA LYS A 74 2.97 -6.51 -18.72
C LYS A 74 2.45 -7.58 -19.68
N GLN A 75 1.45 -7.26 -20.52
CA GLN A 75 0.92 -8.23 -21.50
C GLN A 75 2.01 -8.75 -22.45
N TYR A 76 3.03 -7.95 -22.73
CA TYR A 76 4.22 -8.36 -23.48
C TYR A 76 5.02 -9.47 -22.79
N GLU A 77 5.17 -9.42 -21.46
CA GLU A 77 5.89 -10.43 -20.68
C GLU A 77 5.13 -11.78 -20.68
N VAL A 78 3.79 -11.72 -20.54
CA VAL A 78 2.91 -12.89 -20.69
C VAL A 78 3.05 -13.50 -22.08
N GLN A 79 2.98 -12.69 -23.14
CA GLN A 79 3.15 -13.18 -24.52
C GLN A 79 4.52 -13.82 -24.75
N ARG A 80 5.59 -13.26 -24.16
CA ARG A 80 6.94 -13.82 -24.23
C ARG A 80 7.04 -15.17 -23.52
N ALA A 81 6.44 -15.31 -22.34
CA ALA A 81 6.36 -16.58 -21.62
C ALA A 81 5.58 -17.64 -22.42
N ILE A 82 4.45 -17.26 -23.04
CA ILE A 82 3.68 -18.15 -23.92
C ILE A 82 4.46 -18.57 -25.17
N LYS A 83 5.26 -17.66 -25.75
CA LYS A 83 6.13 -18.00 -26.88
C LYS A 83 7.16 -19.08 -26.52
N LEU A 84 7.71 -19.02 -25.30
CA LEU A 84 8.63 -20.05 -24.77
C LEU A 84 7.92 -21.39 -24.51
N CYS A 85 6.70 -21.35 -23.98
CA CYS A 85 5.90 -22.57 -23.80
C CYS A 85 5.61 -23.24 -25.16
N LYS A 86 5.31 -22.46 -26.20
CA LYS A 86 5.12 -22.97 -27.57
C LYS A 86 6.37 -23.65 -28.12
N SER A 87 7.56 -23.10 -27.90
CA SER A 87 8.82 -23.73 -28.36
C SER A 87 9.10 -25.08 -27.67
N GLN A 88 8.51 -25.33 -26.51
CA GLN A 88 8.62 -26.58 -25.76
C GLN A 88 7.60 -27.65 -26.17
N LYS A 89 6.84 -27.43 -27.26
CA LYS A 89 5.79 -28.33 -27.77
C LYS A 89 4.66 -28.62 -26.75
N VAL A 90 4.38 -27.68 -25.85
CA VAL A 90 3.25 -27.74 -24.91
C VAL A 90 1.93 -27.81 -25.69
N ARG A 91 0.97 -28.61 -25.23
CA ARG A 91 -0.30 -28.80 -25.96
C ARG A 91 -1.12 -27.51 -25.92
N ARG A 92 -1.90 -27.25 -26.98
CA ARG A 92 -2.75 -26.05 -27.08
C ARG A 92 -3.67 -25.83 -25.87
N LYS A 93 -4.22 -26.91 -25.30
CA LYS A 93 -5.09 -26.84 -24.11
C LYS A 93 -4.35 -26.41 -22.84
N GLU A 94 -3.09 -26.84 -22.69
CA GLU A 94 -2.22 -26.46 -21.56
C GLU A 94 -1.75 -25.01 -21.71
N LEU A 95 -1.40 -24.59 -22.94
CA LEU A 95 -1.00 -23.21 -23.24
C LEU A 95 -2.06 -22.16 -22.85
N ILE A 96 -3.34 -22.45 -23.11
CA ILE A 96 -4.45 -21.54 -22.74
C ILE A 96 -4.49 -21.36 -21.22
N LYS A 97 -4.40 -22.47 -20.47
CA LYS A 97 -4.39 -22.42 -19.00
C LYS A 97 -3.16 -21.70 -18.45
N ILE A 98 -1.98 -21.93 -19.04
CA ILE A 98 -0.76 -21.22 -18.64
C ILE A 98 -0.93 -19.71 -18.86
N GLU A 99 -1.54 -19.30 -19.98
CA GLU A 99 -1.83 -17.88 -20.25
C GLU A 99 -2.79 -17.29 -19.22
N GLU A 100 -3.84 -18.01 -18.85
CA GLU A 100 -4.77 -17.61 -17.79
C GLU A 100 -4.06 -17.42 -16.44
N TYR A 101 -3.24 -18.39 -16.02
CA TYR A 101 -2.50 -18.30 -14.75
C TYR A 101 -1.44 -17.19 -14.74
N LEU A 102 -0.74 -16.96 -15.86
CA LEU A 102 0.21 -15.85 -15.99
C LEU A 102 -0.49 -14.49 -15.91
N ASN A 103 -1.66 -14.35 -16.54
CA ASN A 103 -2.45 -13.13 -16.44
C ASN A 103 -2.98 -12.89 -15.01
N LEU A 104 -3.41 -13.95 -14.33
CA LEU A 104 -3.85 -13.87 -12.93
C LEU A 104 -2.69 -13.49 -12.01
N GLN A 105 -1.53 -14.14 -12.15
CA GLN A 105 -0.32 -13.80 -11.39
C GLN A 105 0.06 -12.33 -11.55
N TYR A 106 -0.03 -11.77 -12.77
CA TYR A 106 0.22 -10.35 -13.00
C TYR A 106 -0.76 -9.44 -12.22
N ILE A 107 -2.05 -9.74 -12.26
CA ILE A 107 -3.08 -8.97 -11.53
C ILE A 107 -2.76 -8.98 -10.03
N VAL A 108 -2.42 -10.15 -9.51
CA VAL A 108 -2.04 -10.35 -8.11
C VAL A 108 -0.79 -9.53 -7.76
N GLU A 109 0.24 -9.52 -8.60
CA GLU A 109 1.47 -8.73 -8.38
C GLU A 109 1.23 -7.22 -8.37
N GLU A 110 0.40 -6.70 -9.28
CA GLU A 110 0.00 -5.29 -9.28
C GLU A 110 -0.76 -4.92 -7.99
N GLN A 111 -1.63 -5.80 -7.52
CA GLN A 111 -2.33 -5.61 -6.25
C GLN A 111 -1.36 -5.63 -5.06
N ILE A 112 -0.42 -6.58 -5.02
CA ILE A 112 0.63 -6.63 -3.99
C ILE A 112 1.42 -5.31 -3.96
N ALA A 113 1.89 -4.84 -5.13
CA ALA A 113 2.64 -3.60 -5.24
C ALA A 113 1.83 -2.36 -4.78
N TYR A 114 0.53 -2.34 -5.07
CA TYR A 114 -0.37 -1.31 -4.56
C TYR A 114 -0.44 -1.34 -3.03
N TYR A 115 -0.71 -2.50 -2.42
CA TYR A 115 -0.83 -2.61 -0.96
C TYR A 115 0.50 -2.34 -0.25
N ASP A 116 1.63 -2.74 -0.83
CA ASP A 116 2.96 -2.41 -0.31
C ASP A 116 3.21 -0.89 -0.31
N LYS A 117 2.81 -0.19 -1.37
CA LYS A 117 2.88 1.28 -1.42
C LYS A 117 2.01 1.94 -0.35
N VAL A 118 0.80 1.43 -0.11
CA VAL A 118 -0.11 1.93 0.93
C VAL A 118 0.47 1.65 2.32
N LEU A 119 1.02 0.45 2.54
CA LEU A 119 1.70 0.06 3.77
C LEU A 119 2.88 0.98 4.10
N LYS A 120 3.78 1.18 3.15
CA LYS A 120 4.93 2.10 3.29
C LYS A 120 4.49 3.53 3.59
N LYS A 121 3.43 4.00 2.94
CA LYS A 121 2.85 5.32 3.23
C LYS A 121 2.34 5.43 4.67
N ALA A 122 1.71 4.39 5.21
CA ALA A 122 1.26 4.35 6.60
C ALA A 122 2.44 4.37 7.58
N GLN A 123 3.47 3.57 7.34
CA GLN A 123 4.68 3.53 8.17
C GLN A 123 5.42 4.87 8.18
N VAL A 124 5.62 5.49 7.01
CA VAL A 124 6.25 6.83 6.90
C VAL A 124 5.40 7.89 7.62
N THR A 125 4.07 7.81 7.51
CA THR A 125 3.19 8.75 8.21
C THR A 125 3.30 8.56 9.72
N ARG A 126 3.30 7.32 10.22
CA ARG A 126 3.49 6.97 11.63
C ARG A 126 4.77 7.61 12.18
N GLN A 127 5.90 7.35 11.52
CA GLN A 127 7.21 7.90 11.93
C GLN A 127 7.19 9.43 12.04
N LYS A 128 6.52 10.12 11.10
CA LYS A 128 6.42 11.59 11.11
C LYS A 128 5.53 12.14 12.22
N ILE A 129 4.54 11.38 12.68
CA ILE A 129 3.60 11.84 13.70
C ILE A 129 3.94 11.40 15.12
N SER A 130 4.83 10.43 15.30
CA SER A 130 5.27 9.92 16.61
C SER A 130 6.31 10.81 17.31
N THR A 131 6.28 12.12 17.08
CA THR A 131 7.15 13.06 17.81
C THR A 131 6.74 13.18 19.28
N GLU A 132 7.68 13.14 20.22
CA GLU A 132 7.42 13.28 21.67
C GLU A 132 6.56 14.50 22.00
N THR A 133 6.82 15.62 21.34
CA THR A 133 6.05 16.86 21.54
C THR A 133 4.57 16.67 21.21
N PHE A 134 4.23 15.96 20.14
CA PHE A 134 2.84 15.73 19.76
C PHE A 134 2.13 14.73 20.68
N THR A 135 2.82 13.65 21.08
CA THR A 135 2.24 12.64 21.98
C THR A 135 1.95 13.23 23.35
N SER A 136 2.79 14.14 23.85
CA SER A 136 2.56 14.83 25.13
C SER A 136 1.40 15.84 25.09
N PHE A 137 1.27 16.62 24.02
CA PHE A 137 0.22 17.65 23.93
C PHE A 137 -1.13 17.11 23.45
N PHE A 138 -1.15 16.08 22.60
CA PHE A 138 -2.39 15.57 21.98
C PHE A 138 -2.51 14.04 22.07
N PRO A 139 -2.44 13.44 23.28
CA PRO A 139 -2.39 11.98 23.45
C PRO A 139 -3.60 11.26 22.83
N GLN A 140 -4.82 11.76 23.04
CA GLN A 140 -6.04 11.15 22.49
C GLN A 140 -6.09 11.24 20.95
N LEU A 141 -5.69 12.36 20.37
CA LEU A 141 -5.65 12.53 18.92
C LEU A 141 -4.55 11.66 18.31
N TYR A 142 -3.41 11.53 19.00
CA TYR A 142 -2.36 10.61 18.62
C TYR A 142 -2.86 9.16 18.61
N GLU A 143 -3.50 8.69 19.68
CA GLU A 143 -4.07 7.35 19.76
C GLU A 143 -5.09 7.09 18.64
N GLU A 144 -6.02 8.02 18.37
CA GLU A 144 -6.98 7.90 17.26
C GLU A 144 -6.28 7.66 15.92
N ARG A 145 -5.17 8.38 15.68
CA ARG A 145 -4.48 8.41 14.40
C ARG A 145 -3.56 7.21 14.24
N ILE A 146 -2.89 6.80 15.30
CA ILE A 146 -2.12 5.54 15.35
C ILE A 146 -3.04 4.35 15.13
N ASN A 147 -4.18 4.28 15.84
CA ASN A 147 -5.16 3.21 15.64
C ASN A 147 -5.67 3.13 14.20
N TYR A 148 -5.82 4.28 13.53
CA TYR A 148 -6.18 4.30 12.11
C TYR A 148 -5.07 3.76 11.21
N LEU A 149 -3.81 4.15 11.46
CA LEU A 149 -2.65 3.64 10.71
C LEU A 149 -2.44 2.14 10.94
N ASP A 150 -2.59 1.65 12.18
CA ASP A 150 -2.54 0.23 12.52
C ASP A 150 -3.56 -0.57 11.73
N LYS A 151 -4.80 -0.08 11.62
CA LYS A 151 -5.85 -0.72 10.82
C LYS A 151 -5.48 -0.80 9.34
N ILE A 152 -4.88 0.26 8.78
CA ILE A 152 -4.39 0.24 7.39
C ILE A 152 -3.28 -0.80 7.24
N GLU A 153 -2.28 -0.77 8.12
CA GLU A 153 -1.12 -1.66 8.04
C GLU A 153 -1.54 -3.13 8.15
N GLN A 154 -2.38 -3.47 9.14
CA GLN A 154 -2.93 -4.83 9.31
C GLN A 154 -3.75 -5.27 8.10
N SER A 155 -4.58 -4.39 7.55
CA SER A 155 -5.36 -4.71 6.35
C SER A 155 -4.45 -4.97 5.15
N CYS A 156 -3.45 -4.13 4.92
CA CYS A 156 -2.49 -4.30 3.83
C CYS A 156 -1.68 -5.60 4.00
N LEU A 157 -1.16 -5.88 5.19
CA LEU A 157 -0.40 -7.11 5.48
C LEU A 157 -1.24 -8.36 5.24
N ASN A 158 -2.48 -8.38 5.73
CA ASN A 158 -3.39 -9.51 5.51
C ASN A 158 -3.72 -9.70 4.03
N LYS A 159 -3.90 -8.61 3.28
CA LYS A 159 -4.21 -8.67 1.86
C LYS A 159 -2.99 -9.11 1.04
N ILE A 160 -1.80 -8.61 1.35
CA ILE A 160 -0.54 -9.04 0.74
C ILE A 160 -0.32 -10.54 0.98
N ARG A 161 -0.52 -11.04 2.20
CA ARG A 161 -0.40 -12.49 2.49
C ARG A 161 -1.35 -13.34 1.63
N LYS A 162 -2.64 -12.96 1.56
CA LYS A 162 -3.62 -13.67 0.71
C LYS A 162 -3.23 -13.66 -0.76
N LEU A 163 -2.78 -12.51 -1.26
CA LEU A 163 -2.32 -12.37 -2.63
C LEU A 163 -1.03 -13.17 -2.89
N ASP A 164 -0.11 -13.25 -1.94
CA ASP A 164 1.09 -14.08 -2.06
C ASP A 164 0.75 -15.57 -2.13
N ASP A 165 -0.24 -16.02 -1.35
CA ASP A 165 -0.76 -17.39 -1.45
C ASP A 165 -1.42 -17.65 -2.81
N GLU A 166 -2.24 -16.72 -3.32
CA GLU A 166 -2.84 -16.81 -4.66
C GLU A 166 -1.78 -16.86 -5.77
N LYS A 167 -0.71 -16.07 -5.64
CA LYS A 167 0.43 -16.08 -6.55
C LYS A 167 1.11 -17.46 -6.55
N ARG A 168 1.40 -18.04 -5.38
CA ARG A 168 2.01 -19.37 -5.27
C ARG A 168 1.14 -20.46 -5.92
N LEU A 169 -0.18 -20.36 -5.79
CA LEU A 169 -1.11 -21.27 -6.46
C LEU A 169 -1.04 -21.16 -7.99
N CYS A 170 -0.90 -19.94 -8.53
CA CYS A 170 -0.69 -19.75 -9.97
C CYS A 170 0.63 -20.37 -10.43
N GLU A 171 1.71 -20.13 -9.69
CA GLU A 171 3.04 -20.67 -9.98
C GLU A 171 3.05 -22.20 -9.94
N GLN A 172 2.42 -22.80 -8.93
CA GLN A 172 2.26 -24.25 -8.82
C GLN A 172 1.44 -24.82 -9.98
N ALA A 173 0.33 -24.19 -10.35
CA ALA A 173 -0.49 -24.64 -11.47
C ALA A 173 0.26 -24.60 -12.81
N ILE A 174 1.09 -23.57 -13.04
CA ILE A 174 1.97 -23.50 -14.21
C ILE A 174 3.03 -24.60 -14.14
N HIS A 175 3.60 -24.88 -12.96
CA HIS A 175 4.52 -25.99 -12.73
C HIS A 175 3.93 -27.34 -13.07
N ASP A 176 2.74 -27.65 -12.58
CA ASP A 176 2.09 -28.93 -12.83
C ASP A 176 1.75 -29.13 -14.31
N LEU A 177 1.33 -28.06 -15.00
CA LEU A 177 1.08 -28.08 -16.44
C LEU A 177 2.37 -28.28 -17.26
N MET A 178 3.53 -27.94 -16.69
CA MET A 178 4.83 -27.99 -17.36
C MET A 178 5.72 -29.16 -16.89
N HIS A 179 5.25 -30.00 -15.97
CA HIS A 179 6.03 -31.06 -15.30
C HIS A 179 6.72 -32.05 -16.26
N ASN A 180 6.17 -32.26 -17.47
CA ASN A 180 6.75 -33.16 -18.47
C ASN A 180 7.79 -32.49 -19.40
N HIS A 181 8.09 -31.21 -19.21
CA HIS A 181 8.98 -30.41 -20.05
C HIS A 181 10.28 -30.07 -19.30
N GLN A 182 11.22 -31.02 -19.25
CA GLN A 182 12.47 -30.96 -18.45
C GLN A 182 13.37 -29.74 -18.71
N SER A 183 13.28 -29.08 -19.88
CA SER A 183 14.12 -27.90 -20.21
C SER A 183 13.46 -26.55 -19.92
N PHE A 184 12.15 -26.53 -19.59
CA PHE A 184 11.40 -25.29 -19.45
C PHE A 184 11.76 -24.53 -18.17
N TRP A 185 11.94 -25.23 -17.04
CA TRP A 185 12.10 -24.58 -15.75
C TRP A 185 13.41 -23.78 -15.60
N GLY A 186 14.49 -24.12 -16.31
CA GLY A 186 15.73 -23.34 -16.26
C GLY A 186 15.62 -21.92 -16.85
N GLU A 187 15.01 -21.79 -18.04
CA GLU A 187 14.85 -20.51 -18.73
C GLU A 187 13.53 -19.80 -18.38
N ALA A 188 12.45 -20.54 -18.14
CA ALA A 188 11.17 -19.98 -17.72
C ALA A 188 11.20 -19.55 -16.25
N SER A 189 11.88 -20.24 -15.33
CA SER A 189 12.13 -19.71 -13.97
C SER A 189 12.96 -18.43 -14.02
N ARG A 190 13.88 -18.30 -14.98
CA ARG A 190 14.66 -17.07 -15.16
C ARG A 190 13.83 -15.94 -15.78
N LEU A 191 12.82 -16.24 -16.61
CA LEU A 191 11.91 -15.25 -17.21
C LEU A 191 10.75 -14.87 -16.27
N ILE A 192 10.03 -15.85 -15.72
CA ILE A 192 9.02 -15.67 -14.66
C ILE A 192 9.69 -15.04 -13.45
N GLY A 193 10.85 -15.56 -13.04
CA GLY A 193 11.72 -14.95 -12.04
C GLY A 193 12.22 -13.56 -12.42
N SER A 194 12.33 -13.17 -13.69
CA SER A 194 12.62 -11.78 -14.08
C SER A 194 11.40 -10.87 -14.05
N MET A 195 10.19 -11.40 -14.30
CA MET A 195 8.92 -10.69 -14.06
C MET A 195 8.70 -10.46 -12.55
N VAL A 196 9.20 -11.40 -11.73
CA VAL A 196 9.09 -11.47 -10.26
C VAL A 196 10.27 -10.77 -9.55
N ALA A 197 11.49 -10.72 -10.10
CA ALA A 197 12.69 -10.24 -9.40
C ALA A 197 12.73 -8.71 -9.27
N GLU A 198 12.02 -7.96 -10.11
CA GLU A 198 11.85 -6.51 -9.89
C GLU A 198 10.87 -6.20 -8.76
N SER A 199 9.92 -7.09 -8.45
CA SER A 199 8.97 -6.92 -7.34
C SER A 199 9.45 -7.58 -6.03
N VAL A 200 10.21 -8.68 -6.09
CA VAL A 200 10.68 -9.44 -4.91
C VAL A 200 12.03 -8.96 -4.37
N LYS A 201 12.92 -8.36 -5.18
CA LYS A 201 14.16 -7.74 -4.64
C LYS A 201 13.89 -6.69 -3.57
N HIS A 202 12.72 -6.06 -3.61
CA HIS A 202 12.37 -5.04 -2.63
C HIS A 202 11.72 -5.63 -1.36
N VAL A 203 11.01 -6.76 -1.45
CA VAL A 203 10.32 -7.39 -0.31
C VAL A 203 11.27 -8.30 0.48
N VAL A 204 12.15 -9.06 -0.18
CA VAL A 204 13.17 -9.86 0.52
C VAL A 204 14.15 -8.96 1.26
N ASN A 205 14.58 -7.83 0.68
CA ASN A 205 15.45 -6.89 1.38
C ASN A 205 14.79 -6.23 2.60
N VAL A 206 13.48 -5.98 2.59
CA VAL A 206 12.76 -5.41 3.74
C VAL A 206 12.57 -6.46 4.84
N VAL A 207 12.25 -7.71 4.50
CA VAL A 207 12.14 -8.80 5.49
C VAL A 207 13.51 -9.17 6.07
N ASP A 208 14.57 -9.23 5.26
CA ASP A 208 15.93 -9.54 5.73
C ASP A 208 16.51 -8.42 6.62
N GLN A 209 16.20 -7.15 6.35
CA GLN A 209 16.59 -6.03 7.22
C GLN A 209 15.79 -5.96 8.52
N THR A 210 14.58 -6.52 8.55
CA THR A 210 13.76 -6.58 9.78
C THR A 210 14.17 -7.75 10.69
N PHE A 211 14.70 -8.84 10.12
CA PHE A 211 15.18 -9.99 10.89
C PHE A 211 16.69 -9.95 11.21
N LYS A 212 17.50 -9.24 10.40
CA LYS A 212 18.91 -8.97 10.72
C LYS A 212 19.05 -7.57 11.29
N GLY A 213 18.68 -7.44 12.56
CA GLY A 213 18.87 -6.21 13.32
C GLY A 213 20.29 -5.67 13.17
N LYS A 214 20.37 -4.37 12.90
CA LYS A 214 21.46 -3.50 13.31
C LYS A 214 20.85 -2.35 14.09
#